data_AF-A0A813GZA8-F1
#
_entry.id   AF-A0A813GZA8-F1
#
_cell.length_a   1.000
_cell.length_b   1.000
_cell.length_c   1.000
_cell.angle_alpha   90.00
_cell.angle_beta   90.00
_cell.angle_gamma   90.00
#
_symmetry.space_group_name_H-M   'P 1'
#
loop_
_entity.id
_entity.type
_entity.pdbx_description
1 polymer ?
#
loop_
_entity_poly.entity_id
_entity_poly.type
_entity_poly.pdbx_seq_one_letter_code
_entity_poly.pdbx_strand_id
1 'polypeptide(L)'
;NSAPYDTYNLNTPIAGLPSPNYKVCWAHAPGIVGGKELYRVPLGLLTVNGPNQVSQECTLGLDCVITLSGTGLVATNQVFIIDDGSSCGDASPTLAAFSGVTNPQQTEVASPGTFSMGIPRTTSAGPGVNYKVCWAHNPSSSADFKVLLGTFKMNGPEREGEDITCTMGLSCSFLLTGVNLVSTNRIMVTKLTDTCGQAVLNVVSFTGVTNPLLATGPGANGFDLGVPTFGMPG
;
A
#
# COMPACT_ATOMS: atom_id res chain seq x y z
N ASN A 1 29.08 -47.05 -2.85
CA ASN A 1 29.10 -46.04 -1.79
C ASN A 1 27.91 -45.11 -1.95
N SER A 2 26.75 -45.52 -1.46
CA SER A 2 25.63 -44.60 -1.22
C SER A 2 25.87 -43.91 0.11
N ALA A 3 25.72 -42.59 0.15
CA ALA A 3 25.85 -41.84 1.40
C ALA A 3 24.81 -42.33 2.42
N PRO A 4 25.10 -42.34 3.74
CA PRO A 4 24.22 -42.89 4.78
C PRO A 4 23.02 -41.97 5.11
N TYR A 5 22.61 -41.10 4.20
CA TYR A 5 21.56 -40.10 4.43
C TYR A 5 20.74 -39.84 3.17
N ASP A 6 19.48 -39.51 3.40
CA ASP A 6 18.55 -38.98 2.40
C ASP A 6 18.34 -37.48 2.61
N THR A 7 18.13 -36.74 1.53
CA THR A 7 17.85 -35.30 1.57
C THR A 7 16.36 -35.04 1.34
N TYR A 8 15.72 -34.33 2.26
CA TYR A 8 14.32 -33.88 2.12
C TYR A 8 14.29 -32.38 1.79
N ASN A 9 13.84 -32.02 0.59
CA ASN A 9 13.73 -30.62 0.17
C ASN A 9 12.31 -30.09 0.44
N LEU A 10 12.20 -29.08 1.30
CA LEU A 10 10.94 -28.42 1.65
C LEU A 10 10.57 -27.27 0.69
N ASN A 11 11.37 -27.05 -0.36
CA ASN A 11 11.28 -25.90 -1.25
C ASN A 11 11.33 -24.56 -0.48
N THR A 12 10.83 -23.48 -1.07
CA THR A 12 10.76 -22.16 -0.45
C THR A 12 9.34 -21.88 0.04
N PRO A 13 9.11 -21.64 1.34
CA PRO A 13 7.80 -21.21 1.82
C PRO A 13 7.52 -19.76 1.36
N ILE A 14 6.42 -19.56 0.63
CA ILE A 14 6.02 -18.24 0.09
C ILE A 14 4.67 -17.75 0.67
N ALA A 15 3.96 -18.62 1.40
CA ALA A 15 2.67 -18.32 2.02
C ALA A 15 2.47 -19.19 3.29
N GLY A 16 1.51 -18.81 4.13
CA GLY A 16 1.21 -19.48 5.40
C GLY A 16 1.69 -18.68 6.61
N LEU A 17 1.38 -19.15 7.82
CA LEU A 17 1.65 -18.43 9.07
C LEU A 17 3.13 -18.57 9.49
N PRO A 18 3.92 -17.49 9.58
CA PRO A 18 5.26 -17.55 10.18
C PRO A 18 5.15 -17.79 11.68
N SER A 19 5.93 -18.73 12.22
CA SER A 19 5.89 -19.11 13.62
C SER A 19 7.13 -19.91 14.03
N PRO A 20 7.60 -19.79 15.28
CA PRO A 20 8.63 -20.65 15.84
C PRO A 20 8.12 -22.02 16.30
N ASN A 21 6.80 -22.24 16.26
CA ASN A 21 6.13 -23.36 16.95
C ASN A 21 5.73 -24.52 16.02
N TYR A 22 6.46 -24.74 14.93
CA TYR A 22 6.25 -25.93 14.11
C TYR A 22 7.10 -27.09 14.61
N LYS A 23 6.69 -28.32 14.27
CA LYS A 23 7.46 -29.54 14.53
C LYS A 23 7.57 -30.37 13.26
N VAL A 24 8.70 -31.06 13.12
CA VAL A 24 8.93 -32.01 12.04
C VAL A 24 8.68 -33.42 12.59
N CYS A 25 7.86 -34.20 11.88
CA CYS A 25 7.55 -35.58 12.23
C CYS A 25 7.91 -36.51 11.06
N TRP A 26 8.37 -37.72 11.36
CA TRP A 26 8.79 -38.72 10.38
C TRP A 26 7.95 -40.00 10.47
N ALA A 27 7.82 -40.67 9.32
CA ALA A 27 7.21 -41.98 9.15
C ALA A 27 8.00 -42.77 8.11
N HIS A 28 8.07 -44.11 8.26
CA HIS A 28 8.83 -44.96 7.35
C HIS A 28 8.17 -45.11 5.96
N ALA A 29 6.88 -45.42 5.92
CA ALA A 29 6.16 -45.71 4.68
C ALA A 29 4.67 -45.27 4.72
N PRO A 30 4.37 -44.01 5.08
CA PRO A 30 3.00 -43.59 5.34
C PRO A 30 2.09 -43.76 4.11
N GLY A 31 2.59 -43.54 2.88
CA GLY A 31 1.81 -43.68 1.65
C GLY A 31 1.51 -45.12 1.22
N ILE A 32 2.08 -46.13 1.88
CA ILE A 32 1.87 -47.55 1.56
C ILE A 32 0.95 -48.21 2.59
N VAL A 33 1.16 -47.91 3.88
CA VAL A 33 0.52 -48.64 4.99
C VAL A 33 -0.53 -47.83 5.76
N GLY A 34 -0.76 -46.56 5.41
CA GLY A 34 -1.76 -45.73 6.10
C GLY A 34 -1.76 -44.27 5.68
N GLY A 35 -1.82 -43.37 6.66
CA GLY A 35 -1.94 -41.92 6.48
C GLY A 35 -1.10 -41.10 7.45
N LYS A 36 -1.58 -39.88 7.74
CA LYS A 36 -0.86 -38.87 8.55
C LYS A 36 -0.61 -39.31 10.00
N GLU A 37 -1.37 -40.26 10.52
CA GLU A 37 -1.23 -40.85 11.85
C GLU A 37 0.06 -41.66 12.06
N LEU A 38 0.77 -41.99 10.98
CA LEU A 38 2.03 -42.74 11.02
C LEU A 38 3.25 -41.86 11.29
N TYR A 39 3.10 -40.53 11.21
CA TYR A 39 4.15 -39.56 11.50
C TYR A 39 4.36 -39.38 13.01
N ARG A 40 4.79 -40.46 13.67
CA ARG A 40 4.88 -40.57 15.14
C ARG A 40 6.26 -40.26 15.71
N VAL A 41 7.28 -40.14 14.85
CA VAL A 41 8.66 -39.88 15.28
C VAL A 41 8.95 -38.38 15.19
N PRO A 42 9.06 -37.64 16.32
CA PRO A 42 9.43 -36.24 16.29
C PRO A 42 10.92 -36.09 15.94
N LEU A 43 11.23 -35.27 14.94
CA LEU A 43 12.61 -34.97 14.52
C LEU A 43 13.14 -33.66 15.13
N GLY A 44 12.26 -32.73 15.48
CA GLY A 44 12.65 -31.45 16.06
C GLY A 44 11.61 -30.35 15.83
N LEU A 45 11.98 -29.13 16.25
CA LEU A 45 11.19 -27.93 16.02
C LEU A 45 11.58 -27.28 14.68
N LEU A 46 10.62 -26.62 14.06
CA LEU A 46 10.79 -25.83 12.84
C LEU A 46 10.32 -24.41 13.13
N THR A 47 11.17 -23.44 12.83
CA THR A 47 10.81 -22.02 12.84
C THR A 47 10.72 -21.52 11.41
N VAL A 48 9.59 -20.89 11.09
CA VAL A 48 9.39 -20.18 9.81
C VAL A 48 9.37 -18.69 10.12
N ASN A 49 10.41 -17.99 9.66
CA ASN A 49 10.51 -16.53 9.79
C ASN A 49 9.81 -15.85 8.61
N GLY A 50 9.19 -14.71 8.88
CA GLY A 50 8.49 -13.90 7.89
C GLY A 50 7.37 -13.08 8.52
N PRO A 51 6.75 -12.21 7.72
CA PRO A 51 5.61 -11.41 8.12
C PRO A 51 4.29 -12.16 7.99
N ASN A 52 3.32 -11.81 8.82
CA ASN A 52 1.93 -12.16 8.63
C ASN A 52 1.41 -11.50 7.34
N GLN A 53 0.80 -12.29 6.47
CA GLN A 53 0.31 -11.83 5.16
C GLN A 53 -1.04 -11.13 5.33
N VAL A 54 -1.02 -9.80 5.42
CA VAL A 54 -2.22 -8.96 5.51
C VAL A 54 -2.18 -7.83 4.49
N SER A 55 -3.35 -7.46 3.97
CA SER A 55 -3.51 -6.33 3.04
C SER A 55 -3.20 -5.01 3.74
N GLN A 56 -2.75 -4.03 2.95
CA GLN A 56 -2.29 -2.73 3.40
C GLN A 56 -3.07 -1.63 2.68
N GLU A 57 -3.18 -0.46 3.30
CA GLU A 57 -3.78 0.71 2.66
C GLU A 57 -3.10 1.99 3.10
N CYS A 58 -3.06 2.98 2.20
CA CYS A 58 -2.61 4.32 2.49
C CYS A 58 -3.58 5.35 1.91
N THR A 59 -3.48 6.58 2.37
CA THR A 59 -4.34 7.69 1.92
C THR A 59 -3.48 8.80 1.36
N LEU A 60 -3.88 9.34 0.20
CA LEU A 60 -3.22 10.48 -0.42
C LEU A 60 -3.12 11.66 0.56
N GLY A 61 -1.95 12.28 0.62
CA GLY A 61 -1.67 13.44 1.47
C GLY A 61 -1.40 13.14 2.94
N LEU A 62 -1.52 11.88 3.38
CA LEU A 62 -1.14 11.44 4.74
C LEU A 62 0.17 10.66 4.71
N ASP A 63 0.88 10.60 5.83
CA ASP A 63 2.08 9.77 5.94
C ASP A 63 1.70 8.28 5.85
N CYS A 64 2.32 7.57 4.91
CA CYS A 64 2.05 6.17 4.62
C CYS A 64 3.10 5.31 5.32
N VAL A 65 2.68 4.64 6.39
CA VAL A 65 3.53 3.74 7.17
C VAL A 65 2.93 2.34 7.14
N ILE A 66 3.64 1.38 6.56
CA ILE A 66 3.26 -0.03 6.59
C ILE A 66 3.86 -0.64 7.86
N THR A 67 3.05 -1.29 8.68
CA THR A 67 3.53 -2.01 9.87
C THR A 67 3.17 -3.49 9.77
N LEU A 68 4.19 -4.32 9.72
CA LEU A 68 4.07 -5.77 9.65
C LEU A 68 4.31 -6.38 11.02
N SER A 69 3.48 -7.35 11.37
CA SER A 69 3.74 -8.31 12.45
C SER A 69 4.29 -9.61 11.88
N GLY A 70 5.00 -10.40 12.66
CA GLY A 70 5.55 -11.67 12.19
C GLY A 70 6.61 -12.23 13.11
N THR A 71 7.33 -13.25 12.62
CA THR A 71 8.42 -13.91 13.33
C THR A 71 9.75 -13.61 12.63
N GLY A 72 10.78 -13.21 13.39
CA GLY A 72 12.13 -13.04 12.84
C GLY A 72 12.28 -11.89 11.83
N LEU A 73 11.53 -10.80 12.00
CA LEU A 73 11.70 -9.59 11.21
C LEU A 73 12.99 -8.87 11.60
N VAL A 74 13.72 -8.36 10.61
CA VAL A 74 15.06 -7.75 10.77
C VAL A 74 15.23 -6.55 9.85
N ALA A 75 16.25 -5.73 10.11
CA ALA A 75 16.50 -4.47 9.41
C ALA A 75 16.74 -4.60 7.89
N THR A 76 17.10 -5.79 7.39
CA THR A 76 17.28 -6.02 5.93
C THR A 76 15.97 -6.27 5.19
N ASN A 77 14.85 -6.40 5.90
CA ASN A 77 13.57 -6.67 5.29
C ASN A 77 13.11 -5.49 4.45
N GLN A 78 12.49 -5.78 3.31
CA GLN A 78 11.95 -4.78 2.41
C GLN A 78 10.54 -5.14 1.95
N VAL A 79 9.75 -4.11 1.63
CA VAL A 79 8.47 -4.22 0.94
C VAL A 79 8.56 -3.63 -0.46
N PHE A 80 7.77 -4.17 -1.37
CA PHE A 80 7.76 -3.75 -2.77
C PHE A 80 6.32 -3.78 -3.29
N ILE A 81 5.83 -2.63 -3.71
CA ILE A 81 4.47 -2.48 -4.24
C ILE A 81 4.52 -2.57 -5.76
N ILE A 82 3.74 -3.50 -6.31
CA ILE A 82 3.68 -3.76 -7.75
C ILE A 82 2.24 -3.65 -8.24
N ASP A 83 2.09 -3.48 -9.55
CA ASP A 83 0.80 -3.54 -10.22
C ASP A 83 0.11 -4.90 -10.04
N ASP A 84 -1.23 -4.92 -10.04
CA ASP A 84 -2.00 -6.16 -9.88
C ASP A 84 -1.79 -7.16 -11.02
N GLY A 85 -1.40 -6.70 -12.22
CA GLY A 85 -1.03 -7.55 -13.34
C GLY A 85 0.29 -8.31 -13.16
N SER A 86 1.14 -7.91 -12.21
CA SER A 86 2.42 -8.57 -11.90
C SER A 86 2.32 -9.53 -10.71
N SER A 87 3.32 -10.38 -10.52
CA SER A 87 3.41 -11.34 -9.43
C SER A 87 4.65 -11.10 -8.55
N CYS A 88 4.49 -11.36 -7.26
CA CYS A 88 5.61 -11.37 -6.32
C CYS A 88 6.63 -12.44 -6.74
N GLY A 89 7.88 -12.02 -6.97
CA GLY A 89 8.96 -12.88 -7.46
C GLY A 89 9.25 -12.76 -8.96
N ASP A 90 8.53 -11.91 -9.68
CA ASP A 90 8.85 -11.59 -11.08
C ASP A 90 10.19 -10.84 -11.17
N ALA A 91 10.99 -11.16 -12.20
CA ALA A 91 12.27 -10.49 -12.42
C ALA A 91 12.10 -9.03 -12.88
N SER A 92 10.99 -8.70 -13.55
CA SER A 92 10.72 -7.36 -14.08
C SER A 92 9.23 -7.02 -13.92
N PRO A 93 8.73 -6.83 -12.68
CA PRO A 93 7.33 -6.50 -12.46
C PRO A 93 7.03 -5.08 -12.94
N THR A 94 5.79 -4.85 -13.37
CA THR A 94 5.28 -3.49 -13.61
C THR A 94 5.13 -2.79 -12.27
N LEU A 95 5.80 -1.65 -12.12
CA LEU A 95 5.79 -0.91 -10.86
C LEU A 95 4.52 -0.07 -10.72
N ALA A 96 3.96 -0.10 -9.52
CA ALA A 96 3.02 0.92 -9.10
C ALA A 96 3.80 2.22 -8.82
N ALA A 97 3.44 3.32 -9.48
CA ALA A 97 4.10 4.61 -9.31
C ALA A 97 3.22 5.55 -8.47
N PHE A 98 3.78 5.98 -7.34
CA PHE A 98 3.17 6.97 -6.47
C PHE A 98 4.18 8.09 -6.23
N SER A 99 3.79 9.35 -6.45
CA SER A 99 4.70 10.47 -6.16
C SER A 99 4.81 10.66 -4.64
N GLY A 100 6.03 10.87 -4.15
CA GLY A 100 6.29 11.04 -2.72
C GLY A 100 6.40 9.72 -1.92
N VAL A 101 6.38 8.57 -2.59
CA VAL A 101 6.58 7.25 -1.99
C VAL A 101 7.92 6.63 -2.43
N THR A 102 8.66 6.08 -1.47
CA THR A 102 9.82 5.22 -1.74
C THR A 102 9.36 3.79 -1.97
N ASN A 103 9.67 3.20 -3.13
CA ASN A 103 9.27 1.84 -3.50
C ASN A 103 10.31 1.20 -4.44
N PRO A 104 10.95 0.08 -4.09
CA PRO A 104 10.82 -0.68 -2.84
C PRO A 104 11.31 0.10 -1.62
N GLN A 105 10.87 -0.30 -0.42
CA GLN A 105 11.24 0.34 0.83
C GLN A 105 11.78 -0.64 1.85
N GLN A 106 12.88 -0.26 2.50
CA GLN A 106 13.48 -1.01 3.60
C GLN A 106 12.86 -0.63 4.93
N THR A 107 12.80 -1.60 5.85
CA THR A 107 12.28 -1.36 7.20
C THR A 107 13.17 -0.41 7.99
N GLU A 108 12.59 0.25 8.99
CA GLU A 108 13.32 1.08 9.93
C GLU A 108 14.24 0.24 10.83
N VAL A 109 15.48 0.71 11.01
CA VAL A 109 16.51 -0.02 11.79
C VAL A 109 16.06 -0.27 13.24
N ALA A 110 15.38 0.71 13.85
CA ALA A 110 14.94 0.64 15.24
C ALA A 110 13.62 -0.13 15.43
N SER A 111 12.87 -0.40 14.35
CA SER A 111 11.58 -1.08 14.40
C SER A 111 11.43 -2.06 13.23
N PRO A 112 12.06 -3.25 13.31
CA PRO A 112 11.97 -4.27 12.26
C PRO A 112 10.52 -4.73 12.07
N GLY A 113 9.87 -4.24 11.01
CA GLY A 113 8.44 -4.39 10.75
C GLY A 113 7.76 -3.08 10.36
N THR A 114 8.35 -1.92 10.65
CA THR A 114 7.84 -0.61 10.24
C THR A 114 8.53 -0.16 8.96
N PHE A 115 7.74 0.28 7.97
CA PHE A 115 8.21 0.75 6.66
C PHE A 115 7.57 2.11 6.37
N SER A 116 8.34 3.18 6.56
CA SER A 116 7.89 4.55 6.30
C SER A 116 8.01 4.85 4.82
N MET A 117 6.90 4.72 4.09
CA MET A 117 6.84 4.84 2.64
C MET A 117 6.93 6.30 2.19
N GLY A 118 6.50 7.25 3.02
CA GLY A 118 6.43 8.69 2.72
C GLY A 118 5.00 9.17 2.51
N ILE A 119 4.82 10.36 1.92
CA ILE A 119 3.51 10.99 1.72
C ILE A 119 3.11 10.87 0.23
N PRO A 120 2.21 9.94 -0.14
CA PRO A 120 1.74 9.81 -1.52
C PRO A 120 0.92 11.04 -1.93
N ARG A 121 1.26 11.66 -3.07
CA ARG A 121 0.55 12.84 -3.60
C ARG A 121 -0.28 12.53 -4.83
N THR A 122 0.15 11.57 -5.64
CA THR A 122 -0.54 11.11 -6.84
C THR A 122 -0.34 9.61 -7.02
N THR A 123 -1.25 8.99 -7.76
CA THR A 123 -1.23 7.60 -8.20
C THR A 123 -1.23 7.54 -9.72
N SER A 124 -0.46 6.65 -10.34
CA SER A 124 -0.46 6.51 -11.80
C SER A 124 -1.76 5.92 -12.38
N ALA A 125 -2.45 5.05 -11.64
CA ALA A 125 -3.68 4.39 -12.11
C ALA A 125 -4.97 4.87 -11.41
N GLY A 126 -4.86 5.88 -10.54
CA GLY A 126 -5.96 6.37 -9.71
C GLY A 126 -6.08 5.67 -8.34
N PRO A 127 -6.71 6.32 -7.34
CA PRO A 127 -7.14 5.66 -6.11
C PRO A 127 -8.16 4.54 -6.38
N GLY A 128 -8.24 3.57 -5.48
CA GLY A 128 -9.18 2.44 -5.59
C GLY A 128 -8.73 1.28 -6.49
N VAL A 129 -7.69 1.47 -7.30
CA VAL A 129 -7.04 0.37 -8.01
C VAL A 129 -6.35 -0.55 -7.00
N ASN A 130 -6.45 -1.85 -7.24
CA ASN A 130 -5.72 -2.84 -6.44
C ASN A 130 -4.27 -2.89 -6.90
N TYR A 131 -3.38 -2.97 -5.95
CA TYR A 131 -1.96 -3.27 -6.14
C TYR A 131 -1.61 -4.48 -5.27
N LYS A 132 -0.38 -4.99 -5.37
CA LYS A 132 0.13 -6.05 -4.49
C LYS A 132 1.31 -5.53 -3.68
N VAL A 133 1.38 -5.90 -2.40
CA VAL A 133 2.60 -5.72 -1.60
C VAL A 133 3.32 -7.04 -1.50
N CYS A 134 4.56 -7.05 -1.99
CA CYS A 134 5.48 -8.16 -1.87
C CYS A 134 6.52 -7.88 -0.79
N TRP A 135 7.03 -8.92 -0.16
CA TRP A 135 8.05 -8.84 0.88
C TRP A 135 9.24 -9.74 0.56
N ALA A 136 10.42 -9.28 0.98
CA ALA A 136 11.67 -10.05 0.96
C ALA A 136 12.46 -9.84 2.25
N HIS A 137 13.20 -10.87 2.65
CA HIS A 137 14.01 -10.83 3.87
C HIS A 137 15.32 -10.04 3.69
N ASN A 138 15.99 -10.21 2.56
CA ASN A 138 17.24 -9.52 2.20
C ASN A 138 17.39 -9.53 0.66
N PRO A 139 16.55 -8.76 -0.06
CA PRO A 139 16.52 -8.80 -1.52
C PRO A 139 17.75 -8.16 -2.14
N SER A 140 18.17 -8.71 -3.27
CA SER A 140 19.17 -8.16 -4.19
C SER A 140 18.56 -7.75 -5.54
N SER A 141 17.35 -8.24 -5.82
CA SER A 141 16.59 -7.99 -7.04
C SER A 141 15.07 -8.05 -6.79
N SER A 142 14.27 -7.57 -7.73
CA SER A 142 12.80 -7.70 -7.77
C SER A 142 12.32 -9.16 -7.63
N ALA A 143 13.06 -10.12 -8.17
CA ALA A 143 12.71 -11.54 -8.12
C ALA A 143 12.80 -12.15 -6.71
N ASP A 144 13.45 -11.47 -5.76
CA ASP A 144 13.59 -11.94 -4.37
C ASP A 144 12.33 -11.67 -3.53
N PHE A 145 11.44 -10.77 -3.99
CA PHE A 145 10.19 -10.42 -3.33
C PHE A 145 9.10 -11.46 -3.58
N LYS A 146 9.27 -12.66 -3.04
CA LYS A 146 8.41 -13.83 -3.33
C LYS A 146 7.18 -13.95 -2.44
N VAL A 147 7.15 -13.25 -1.30
CA VAL A 147 6.05 -13.37 -0.33
C VAL A 147 5.01 -12.30 -0.62
N LEU A 148 3.81 -12.70 -1.07
CA LEU A 148 2.67 -11.79 -1.21
C LEU A 148 2.07 -11.53 0.18
N LEU A 149 2.10 -10.28 0.63
CA LEU A 149 1.44 -9.89 1.88
C LEU A 149 -0.07 -9.77 1.68
N GLY A 150 -0.49 -9.21 0.54
CA GLY A 150 -1.89 -9.00 0.23
C GLY A 150 -2.07 -7.85 -0.77
N THR A 151 -3.32 -7.38 -0.85
CA THR A 151 -3.66 -6.22 -1.67
C THR A 151 -3.15 -4.93 -1.03
N PHE A 152 -2.78 -3.97 -1.86
CA PHE A 152 -2.52 -2.59 -1.47
C PHE A 152 -3.53 -1.67 -2.14
N LYS A 153 -4.12 -0.77 -1.34
CA LYS A 153 -5.07 0.23 -1.83
C LYS A 153 -4.61 1.63 -1.49
N MET A 154 -4.81 2.54 -2.44
CA MET A 154 -4.69 3.97 -2.20
C MET A 154 -6.08 4.59 -2.09
N ASN A 155 -6.33 5.25 -0.97
CA ASN A 155 -7.53 6.02 -0.68
C ASN A 155 -7.29 7.50 -1.03
N GLY A 156 -8.35 8.22 -1.37
CA GLY A 156 -8.29 9.65 -1.68
C GLY A 156 -9.01 10.01 -2.98
N PRO A 157 -8.90 11.28 -3.39
CA PRO A 157 -9.56 11.79 -4.58
C PRO A 157 -8.90 11.27 -5.86
N GLU A 158 -9.73 10.98 -6.85
CA GLU A 158 -9.28 10.71 -8.22
C GLU A 158 -8.72 12.02 -8.81
N ARG A 159 -7.72 11.90 -9.70
CA ARG A 159 -7.23 13.07 -10.41
C ARG A 159 -8.28 13.47 -11.44
N GLU A 160 -8.96 14.59 -11.22
CA GLU A 160 -9.83 15.14 -12.26
C GLU A 160 -8.98 15.51 -13.47
N GLY A 161 -9.25 14.87 -14.60
CA GLY A 161 -8.58 15.14 -15.87
C GLY A 161 -9.10 16.39 -16.57
N GLU A 162 -10.18 16.99 -16.06
CA GLU A 162 -10.81 18.19 -16.60
C GLU A 162 -10.61 19.38 -15.66
N ASP A 163 -10.43 20.56 -16.24
CA ASP A 163 -10.27 21.80 -15.50
C ASP A 163 -11.61 22.23 -14.89
N ILE A 164 -11.64 22.42 -13.56
CA ILE A 164 -12.81 22.98 -12.88
C ILE A 164 -12.97 24.43 -13.30
N THR A 165 -14.03 24.72 -14.08
CA THR A 165 -14.32 26.06 -14.59
C THR A 165 -15.56 26.63 -13.92
N CYS A 166 -15.43 27.85 -13.40
CA CYS A 166 -16.56 28.58 -12.84
C CYS A 166 -16.70 29.96 -13.46
N THR A 167 -17.94 30.35 -13.74
CA THR A 167 -18.29 31.64 -14.33
C THR A 167 -18.75 32.60 -13.25
N MET A 168 -18.23 33.83 -13.27
CA MET A 168 -18.67 34.87 -12.34
C MET A 168 -20.19 35.14 -12.47
N GLY A 169 -20.85 35.27 -11.32
CA GLY A 169 -22.29 35.48 -11.20
C GLY A 169 -23.12 34.20 -11.25
N LEU A 170 -22.53 33.02 -11.47
CA LEU A 170 -23.22 31.73 -11.47
C LEU A 170 -22.80 30.86 -10.29
N SER A 171 -23.69 29.97 -9.85
CA SER A 171 -23.35 28.96 -8.83
C SER A 171 -22.26 28.03 -9.34
N CYS A 172 -21.23 27.85 -8.53
CA CYS A 172 -20.03 27.09 -8.86
C CYS A 172 -19.94 25.88 -7.92
N SER A 173 -20.20 24.69 -8.45
CA SER A 173 -20.12 23.44 -7.69
C SER A 173 -19.59 22.32 -8.57
N PHE A 174 -18.85 21.39 -7.97
CA PHE A 174 -18.37 20.19 -8.67
C PHE A 174 -18.44 18.96 -7.76
N LEU A 175 -18.34 17.79 -8.39
CA LEU A 175 -18.39 16.49 -7.72
C LEU A 175 -17.01 15.85 -7.79
N LEU A 176 -16.37 15.72 -6.65
CA LEU A 176 -15.11 15.03 -6.51
C LEU A 176 -15.35 13.52 -6.56
N THR A 177 -14.67 12.81 -7.46
CA THR A 177 -14.65 11.35 -7.44
C THR A 177 -13.45 10.83 -6.67
N GLY A 178 -13.51 9.59 -6.18
CA GLY A 178 -12.42 9.00 -5.39
C GLY A 178 -12.90 7.86 -4.50
N VAL A 179 -11.99 7.40 -3.63
CA VAL A 179 -12.23 6.29 -2.71
C VAL A 179 -12.08 6.76 -1.27
N ASN A 180 -13.02 6.35 -0.42
CA ASN A 180 -13.06 6.69 1.01
C ASN A 180 -13.02 8.21 1.27
N LEU A 181 -13.74 8.98 0.45
CA LEU A 181 -14.00 10.40 0.71
C LEU A 181 -14.94 10.54 1.92
N VAL A 182 -14.62 11.45 2.82
CA VAL A 182 -15.32 11.65 4.10
C VAL A 182 -15.65 13.13 4.30
N SER A 183 -16.67 13.43 5.10
CA SER A 183 -17.21 14.80 5.25
C SER A 183 -16.23 15.79 5.88
N THR A 184 -15.15 15.30 6.49
CA THR A 184 -14.06 16.11 7.01
C THR A 184 -13.08 16.56 5.93
N ASN A 185 -13.15 16.01 4.71
CA ASN A 185 -12.34 16.45 3.58
C ASN A 185 -12.68 17.89 3.20
N ARG A 186 -11.65 18.61 2.74
CA ARG A 186 -11.74 20.00 2.34
C ARG A 186 -10.96 20.24 1.07
N ILE A 187 -11.38 21.24 0.31
CA ILE A 187 -10.68 21.69 -0.89
C ILE A 187 -10.23 23.13 -0.68
N MET A 188 -9.01 23.45 -1.10
CA MET A 188 -8.46 24.79 -1.03
C MET A 188 -8.08 25.26 -2.42
N VAL A 189 -8.50 26.47 -2.79
CA VAL A 189 -8.10 27.12 -4.04
C VAL A 189 -6.95 28.08 -3.75
N THR A 190 -5.86 27.91 -4.49
CA THR A 190 -4.62 28.69 -4.32
C THR A 190 -4.16 29.22 -5.68
N LYS A 191 -3.16 30.10 -5.71
CA LYS A 191 -2.60 30.57 -6.99
C LYS A 191 -1.88 29.44 -7.72
N LEU A 192 -1.83 29.51 -9.05
CA LEU A 192 -1.13 28.53 -9.89
C LEU A 192 0.37 28.41 -9.58
N THR A 193 0.98 29.47 -9.07
CA THR A 193 2.38 29.50 -8.65
C THR A 193 2.65 28.68 -7.38
N ASP A 194 1.60 28.28 -6.66
CA ASP A 194 1.73 27.50 -5.45
C ASP A 194 1.94 26.02 -5.75
N THR A 195 2.70 25.36 -4.87
CA THR A 195 2.83 23.90 -4.88
C THR A 195 1.95 23.31 -3.79
N CYS A 196 1.05 22.37 -4.13
CA CYS A 196 0.22 21.68 -3.14
C CYS A 196 1.07 21.05 -2.03
N GLY A 197 0.73 21.34 -0.77
CA GLY A 197 1.42 20.85 0.42
C GLY A 197 2.57 21.73 0.94
N GLN A 198 2.84 22.89 0.33
CA GLN A 198 3.76 23.86 0.94
C GLN A 198 3.12 24.56 2.15
N ALA A 199 3.96 25.01 3.09
CA ALA A 199 3.50 25.59 4.36
C ALA A 199 2.77 26.93 4.22
N VAL A 200 3.15 27.74 3.21
CA VAL A 200 2.56 29.05 2.95
C VAL A 200 1.95 29.04 1.56
N LEU A 201 0.62 29.12 1.51
CA LEU A 201 -0.15 29.15 0.27
C LEU A 201 -0.70 30.56 0.02
N ASN A 202 -0.69 31.00 -1.23
CA ASN A 202 -1.39 32.19 -1.67
C ASN A 202 -2.88 31.84 -1.87
N VAL A 203 -3.60 31.70 -0.76
CA VAL A 203 -5.04 31.36 -0.76
C VAL A 203 -5.83 32.46 -1.47
N VAL A 204 -6.61 32.06 -2.47
CA VAL A 204 -7.41 33.01 -3.26
C VAL A 204 -8.72 33.29 -2.54
N SER A 205 -9.17 34.54 -2.55
CA SER A 205 -10.50 34.92 -2.07
C SER A 205 -11.32 35.48 -3.23
N PHE A 206 -12.53 34.94 -3.41
CA PHE A 206 -13.54 35.48 -4.31
C PHE A 206 -14.75 35.88 -3.49
N THR A 207 -15.33 37.04 -3.76
CA THR A 207 -16.54 37.47 -3.05
C THR A 207 -17.69 36.53 -3.40
N GLY A 208 -18.32 35.95 -2.38
CA GLY A 208 -19.39 34.96 -2.54
C GLY A 208 -18.90 33.52 -2.68
N VAL A 209 -17.59 33.28 -2.55
CA VAL A 209 -17.01 31.93 -2.47
C VAL A 209 -16.39 31.65 -1.11
N THR A 210 -16.66 30.45 -0.57
CA THR A 210 -16.01 29.97 0.66
C THR A 210 -14.74 29.18 0.31
N ASN A 211 -13.60 29.56 0.88
CA ASN A 211 -12.32 28.88 0.67
C ASN A 211 -11.51 28.87 1.99
N PRO A 212 -11.19 27.71 2.59
CA PRO A 212 -11.37 26.35 2.09
C PRO A 212 -12.83 25.87 2.10
N LEU A 213 -13.16 25.04 1.11
CA LEU A 213 -14.46 24.42 0.93
C LEU A 213 -14.64 23.23 1.85
N LEU A 214 -15.88 23.04 2.30
CA LEU A 214 -16.32 21.86 3.02
C LEU A 214 -17.08 20.95 2.06
N ALA A 215 -16.95 19.64 2.27
CA ALA A 215 -17.77 18.67 1.56
C ALA A 215 -19.25 18.87 1.91
N THR A 216 -20.12 18.82 0.89
CA THR A 216 -21.57 18.91 0.99
C THR A 216 -22.22 17.60 0.52
N GLY A 217 -23.41 17.33 1.06
CA GLY A 217 -24.21 16.15 0.69
C GLY A 217 -23.82 14.84 1.40
N PRO A 218 -24.61 13.77 1.19
CA PRO A 218 -24.49 12.52 1.94
C PRO A 218 -23.24 11.69 1.59
N GLY A 219 -22.64 11.90 0.41
CA GLY A 219 -21.45 11.18 -0.06
C GLY A 219 -20.12 11.88 0.24
N ALA A 220 -20.15 13.04 0.89
CA ALA A 220 -18.96 13.87 1.15
C ALA A 220 -18.09 14.16 -0.09
N ASN A 221 -18.72 14.15 -1.26
CA ASN A 221 -18.08 14.25 -2.55
C ASN A 221 -18.55 15.49 -3.35
N GLY A 222 -19.60 16.18 -2.88
CA GLY A 222 -20.00 17.47 -3.44
C GLY A 222 -19.22 18.61 -2.81
N PHE A 223 -18.83 19.59 -3.61
CA PHE A 223 -18.22 20.82 -3.13
C PHE A 223 -18.89 22.01 -3.80
N ASP A 224 -19.51 22.87 -3.00
CA ASP A 224 -20.14 24.11 -3.45
C ASP A 224 -19.22 25.28 -3.10
N LEU A 225 -18.66 25.92 -4.12
CA LEU A 225 -17.84 27.12 -3.94
C LEU A 225 -18.74 28.30 -3.58
N GLY A 226 -20.00 28.33 -3.99
CA GLY A 226 -20.88 29.49 -3.92
C GLY A 226 -20.94 30.23 -5.26
N VAL A 227 -21.24 31.53 -5.23
CA VAL A 227 -21.37 32.38 -6.43
C VAL A 227 -20.23 33.39 -6.45
N PRO A 228 -19.17 33.20 -7.27
CA PRO A 228 -18.12 34.20 -7.40
C PRO A 228 -18.67 35.45 -8.08
N THR A 229 -18.65 36.58 -7.38
CA THR A 229 -19.21 37.86 -7.89
C THR A 229 -18.14 38.85 -8.33
N PHE A 230 -16.90 38.68 -7.87
CA PHE A 230 -15.74 39.50 -8.23
C PHE A 230 -14.44 38.74 -7.94
N GLY A 231 -13.39 39.00 -8.72
CA GLY A 231 -12.05 38.43 -8.56
C GLY A 231 -11.06 38.95 -9.61
N MET A 232 -9.75 38.91 -9.32
CA MET A 232 -8.74 39.21 -10.35
C MET A 232 -8.57 38.00 -11.28
N PRO A 233 -8.58 38.20 -12.61
CA PRO A 233 -8.14 37.18 -13.56
C PRO A 233 -6.68 36.77 -13.28
N GLY A 234 -6.42 35.47 -13.32
CA GLY A 234 -5.06 34.91 -13.33
C GLY A 234 -4.46 34.95 -14.73
#